data_AF-V5I6D3-F1
#
_entry.id   AF-V5I6D3-F1
#
_cell.length_a   1.000
_cell.length_b   1.000
_cell.length_c   1.000
_cell.angle_alpha   90.00
_cell.angle_beta   90.00
_cell.angle_gamma   90.00
#
_symmetry.space_group_name_H-M   'P 1'
#
loop_
_entity.id
_entity.type
_entity.pdbx_description
1 polymer ?
#
loop_
_entity_poly.entity_id
_entity_poly.type
_entity_poly.pdbx_seq_one_letter_code
_entity_poly.pdbx_strand_id
1 'polypeptide(L)'
;RDRLLLKQLARNNELLNKIHNLSILGLTNRYWHHKKLPHLVESYLWISQFKEEIYKSTNIPCFGIDYQMYESIPKITFMDFQDSENINSITLQTLLVTRWQYQEHIFTDGSVINNETAFAVYHDNDKVSMKFRLPSKASIYTAELVAIKEAIKYCQKYELNRYFVIFTDSKSVTQAIQNVNPSTKTSHLITEIINMYNELRSLNKNLEIVWIKGHAGITQNVHVDKLAKEATLIGDPIPEFK
;
A
#
# COMPACT_ATOMS: atom_id res chain seq x y z
N ARG A 1 9.29 -16.90 -14.86
CA ARG A 1 9.75 -18.05 -14.05
C ARG A 1 9.82 -17.64 -12.57
N ASP A 2 10.14 -16.39 -12.31
CA ASP A 2 10.21 -15.77 -10.97
C ASP A 2 8.87 -15.82 -10.22
N ARG A 3 7.75 -15.61 -10.93
CA ARG A 3 6.40 -15.74 -10.35
C ARG A 3 6.10 -17.15 -9.81
N LEU A 4 6.66 -18.20 -10.40
CA LEU A 4 6.51 -19.57 -9.91
C LEU A 4 7.30 -19.75 -8.60
N LEU A 5 8.56 -19.29 -8.59
CA LEU A 5 9.44 -19.33 -7.42
C LEU A 5 8.88 -18.49 -6.26
N LEU A 6 8.38 -17.28 -6.52
CA LEU A 6 7.73 -16.42 -5.52
C LEU A 6 6.50 -17.10 -4.90
N LYS A 7 5.68 -17.76 -5.72
CA LYS A 7 4.52 -18.54 -5.21
C LYS A 7 4.96 -19.75 -4.37
N GLN A 8 6.09 -20.37 -4.70
CA GLN A 8 6.61 -21.52 -3.95
C GLN A 8 7.33 -21.09 -2.67
N LEU A 9 8.06 -19.98 -2.68
CA LEU A 9 8.63 -19.34 -1.49
C LEU A 9 7.57 -19.00 -0.44
N ALA A 10 6.36 -18.65 -0.89
CA ALA A 10 5.25 -18.36 0.00
C ALA A 10 4.55 -19.60 0.58
N ARG A 11 4.71 -20.80 -0.01
CA ARG A 11 3.83 -21.96 0.28
C ARG A 11 4.52 -23.30 0.56
N ASN A 12 5.71 -23.58 0.01
CA ASN A 12 6.27 -24.93 0.00
C ASN A 12 7.80 -24.94 0.21
N ASN A 13 8.23 -25.42 1.38
CA ASN A 13 9.64 -25.46 1.78
C ASN A 13 10.45 -26.59 1.11
N GLU A 14 9.83 -27.70 0.71
CA GLU A 14 10.59 -28.89 0.29
C GLU A 14 11.17 -28.76 -1.13
N LEU A 15 10.37 -28.26 -2.07
CA LEU A 15 10.85 -27.98 -3.44
C LEU A 15 11.87 -26.83 -3.44
N LEU A 16 11.71 -25.89 -2.52
CA LEU A 16 12.66 -24.80 -2.33
C LEU A 16 14.03 -25.31 -1.90
N ASN A 17 14.08 -26.27 -0.98
CA ASN A 17 15.32 -26.90 -0.54
C ASN A 17 16.02 -27.66 -1.69
N LYS A 18 15.25 -28.30 -2.57
CA LYS A 18 15.80 -28.96 -3.78
C LYS A 18 16.40 -27.94 -4.75
N ILE A 19 15.73 -26.81 -4.97
CA ILE A 19 16.24 -25.72 -5.83
C ILE A 19 17.46 -25.04 -5.22
N HIS A 20 17.49 -24.88 -3.89
CA HIS A 20 18.66 -24.39 -3.15
C HIS A 20 19.87 -25.33 -3.29
N ASN A 21 19.66 -26.63 -3.13
CA ASN A 21 20.73 -27.62 -3.34
C ASN A 21 21.22 -27.61 -4.80
N LEU A 22 20.31 -27.47 -5.76
CA LEU A 22 20.66 -27.30 -7.17
C LEU A 22 21.44 -26.01 -7.42
N SER A 23 21.15 -24.91 -6.72
CA SER A 23 21.92 -23.67 -6.85
C SER A 23 23.33 -23.81 -6.28
N ILE A 24 23.49 -24.49 -5.14
CA ILE A 24 24.81 -24.82 -4.58
C ILE A 24 25.59 -25.68 -5.58
N LEU A 25 24.98 -26.73 -6.13
CA LEU A 25 25.63 -27.60 -7.12
C LEU A 25 25.98 -26.86 -8.42
N GLY A 26 25.13 -25.94 -8.86
CA GLY A 26 25.36 -25.08 -10.02
C GLY A 26 26.57 -24.15 -9.85
N LEU A 27 26.80 -23.66 -8.63
CA LEU A 27 27.91 -22.74 -8.32
C LEU A 27 29.23 -23.47 -7.97
N THR A 28 29.15 -24.69 -7.41
CA THR A 28 30.33 -25.41 -6.89
C THR A 28 30.87 -26.47 -7.84
N ASN A 29 30.04 -27.03 -8.74
CA ASN A 29 30.46 -28.12 -9.61
C ASN A 29 31.17 -27.59 -10.88
N ARG A 30 32.36 -28.14 -11.14
CA ARG A 30 33.20 -27.85 -12.32
C ARG A 30 32.47 -28.00 -13.65
N TYR A 31 31.50 -28.91 -13.74
CA TYR A 31 30.67 -29.10 -14.94
C TYR A 31 29.96 -27.81 -15.40
N TRP A 32 29.54 -26.97 -14.45
CA TRP A 32 28.79 -25.74 -14.73
C TRP A 32 29.69 -24.53 -15.00
N HIS A 33 31.01 -24.63 -14.81
CA HIS A 33 31.91 -23.48 -15.02
C HIS A 33 31.97 -23.01 -16.47
N HIS A 34 31.67 -23.90 -17.42
CA HIS A 34 31.66 -23.62 -18.86
C HIS A 34 30.27 -23.71 -19.48
N LYS A 35 29.21 -23.73 -18.66
CA LYS A 35 27.82 -23.83 -19.12
C LYS A 35 26.98 -22.76 -18.44
N LYS A 36 25.97 -22.24 -19.16
CA LYS A 36 24.99 -21.35 -18.53
C LYS A 36 24.22 -22.10 -17.45
N LEU A 37 24.02 -21.45 -16.31
CA LEU A 37 23.19 -22.00 -15.25
C LEU A 37 21.75 -22.16 -15.75
N PRO A 38 21.01 -23.17 -15.26
CA PRO A 38 19.59 -23.25 -15.54
C PRO A 38 18.90 -21.96 -15.08
N HIS A 39 18.05 -21.39 -15.94
CA HIS A 39 17.36 -20.13 -15.62
C HIS A 39 16.56 -20.17 -14.30
N LEU A 40 16.11 -21.35 -13.86
CA LEU A 40 15.44 -21.49 -12.57
C LEU A 40 16.39 -21.21 -11.38
N VAL A 41 17.66 -21.60 -11.51
CA VAL A 41 18.71 -21.36 -10.52
C VAL A 41 19.11 -19.88 -10.52
N GLU A 42 19.28 -19.28 -11.71
CA GLU A 42 19.54 -17.84 -11.84
C GLU A 42 18.42 -17.00 -11.20
N SER A 43 17.17 -17.32 -11.53
CA SER A 43 15.99 -16.72 -10.90
C SER A 43 15.96 -16.94 -9.38
N TYR A 44 16.29 -18.14 -8.88
CA TYR A 44 16.31 -18.42 -7.44
C TYR A 44 17.38 -17.60 -6.72
N LEU A 45 18.59 -17.51 -7.27
CA LEU A 45 19.68 -16.70 -6.71
C LEU A 45 19.29 -15.22 -6.64
N TRP A 46 18.67 -14.69 -7.70
CA TRP A 46 18.18 -13.32 -7.73
C TRP A 46 17.06 -13.09 -6.69
N ILE A 47 16.07 -13.99 -6.59
CA ILE A 47 14.96 -13.86 -5.63
C ILE A 47 15.43 -14.07 -4.19
N SER A 48 16.44 -14.91 -3.96
CA SER A 48 16.97 -15.20 -2.62
C SER A 48 17.51 -13.95 -1.92
N GLN A 49 17.93 -12.94 -2.69
CA GLN A 49 18.34 -11.64 -2.18
C GLN A 49 17.20 -10.88 -1.48
N PHE A 50 15.95 -11.18 -1.84
CA PHE A 50 14.75 -10.53 -1.28
C PHE A 50 13.99 -11.45 -0.31
N LYS A 51 14.58 -12.56 0.14
CA LYS A 51 13.89 -13.60 0.93
C LYS A 51 13.26 -13.09 2.23
N GLU A 52 13.85 -12.04 2.82
CA GLU A 52 13.38 -11.40 4.05
C GLU A 52 12.27 -10.37 3.79
N GLU A 53 12.26 -9.75 2.60
CA GLU A 53 11.25 -8.76 2.18
C GLU A 53 9.97 -9.41 1.60
N ILE A 54 10.01 -10.71 1.29
CA ILE A 54 8.87 -11.43 0.71
C ILE A 54 7.86 -11.80 1.80
N TYR A 55 6.64 -11.28 1.66
CA TYR A 55 5.48 -11.69 2.46
C TYR A 55 5.20 -13.20 2.31
N LYS A 56 5.11 -13.91 3.44
CA LYS A 56 4.79 -15.34 3.52
C LYS A 56 3.50 -15.51 4.30
N SER A 57 2.55 -16.26 3.75
CA SER A 57 1.34 -16.64 4.47
C SER A 57 0.96 -18.08 4.14
N THR A 58 0.58 -18.82 5.18
CA THR A 58 0.08 -20.20 5.08
C THR A 58 -1.32 -20.25 4.47
N ASN A 59 -2.10 -19.18 4.64
CA ASN A 59 -3.45 -19.03 4.11
C ASN A 59 -3.47 -18.05 2.93
N ILE A 60 -4.42 -18.24 2.01
CA ILE A 60 -4.65 -17.25 0.96
C ILE A 60 -5.25 -16.02 1.65
N PRO A 61 -4.74 -14.79 1.41
CA PRO A 61 -5.16 -13.61 2.16
C PRO A 61 -6.68 -13.38 2.17
N CYS A 62 -7.38 -13.70 1.08
CA CYS A 62 -8.84 -13.59 1.01
C CYS A 62 -9.61 -14.57 1.93
N PHE A 63 -8.98 -15.61 2.46
CA PHE A 63 -9.55 -16.51 3.47
C PHE A 63 -9.05 -16.22 4.89
N GLY A 64 -8.21 -15.21 5.07
CA GLY A 64 -7.76 -14.75 6.39
C GLY A 64 -8.73 -13.78 7.07
N ILE A 65 -9.86 -13.48 6.42
CA ILE A 65 -10.88 -12.56 6.92
C ILE A 65 -12.20 -13.31 7.05
N ASP A 66 -12.92 -13.07 8.15
CA ASP A 66 -14.29 -13.53 8.29
C ASP A 66 -15.19 -12.95 7.19
N TYR A 67 -16.08 -13.79 6.64
CA TYR A 67 -16.96 -13.41 5.53
C TYR A 67 -17.76 -12.11 5.83
N GLN A 68 -18.19 -11.95 7.08
CA GLN A 68 -18.95 -10.79 7.54
C GLN A 68 -18.19 -9.46 7.40
N MET A 69 -16.85 -9.49 7.41
CA MET A 69 -16.04 -8.29 7.26
C MET A 69 -16.00 -7.75 5.83
N TYR A 70 -16.33 -8.58 4.83
CA TYR A 70 -16.52 -8.12 3.44
C TYR A 70 -17.81 -7.30 3.28
N GLU A 71 -18.73 -7.38 4.25
CA GLU A 71 -19.96 -6.58 4.27
C GLU A 71 -19.74 -5.20 4.94
N SER A 72 -18.63 -5.04 5.67
CA SER A 72 -18.28 -3.82 6.42
C SER A 72 -17.07 -3.09 5.81
N ILE A 73 -17.18 -2.72 4.53
CA ILE A 73 -16.16 -1.95 3.80
C ILE A 73 -16.23 -0.46 4.19
N PRO A 74 -15.11 0.29 4.22
CA PRO A 74 -15.15 1.74 4.38
C PRO A 74 -16.00 2.39 3.31
N LYS A 75 -16.75 3.43 3.69
CA LYS A 75 -17.52 4.23 2.74
C LYS A 75 -16.56 4.92 1.79
N ILE A 76 -16.74 4.71 0.49
CA ILE A 76 -15.94 5.34 -0.56
C ILE A 76 -16.79 6.33 -1.34
N THR A 77 -16.34 7.58 -1.40
CA THR A 77 -16.99 8.66 -2.14
C THR A 77 -16.08 9.09 -3.29
N PHE A 78 -16.61 9.17 -4.51
CA PHE A 78 -15.91 9.73 -5.65
C PHE A 78 -16.37 11.17 -5.84
N MET A 79 -15.44 12.11 -5.82
CA MET A 79 -15.75 13.50 -6.06
C MET A 79 -15.79 13.77 -7.57
N ASP A 80 -16.80 14.52 -8.02
CA ASP A 80 -16.89 14.96 -9.40
C ASP A 80 -15.98 16.17 -9.61
N PHE A 81 -15.11 16.09 -10.62
CA PHE A 81 -14.15 17.15 -10.93
C PHE A 81 -14.49 17.83 -12.25
N GLN A 82 -14.36 19.14 -12.28
CA GLN A 82 -14.43 19.95 -13.49
C GLN A 82 -13.05 20.10 -14.15
N ASP A 83 -13.00 20.69 -15.34
CA ASP A 83 -11.74 20.90 -16.07
C ASP A 83 -10.85 21.99 -15.42
N SER A 84 -11.43 22.91 -14.66
CA SER A 84 -10.69 24.00 -14.00
C SER A 84 -10.17 23.59 -12.62
N GLU A 85 -8.85 23.62 -12.45
CA GLU A 85 -8.16 23.37 -11.18
C GLU A 85 -8.64 24.29 -10.05
N ASN A 86 -8.83 25.58 -10.35
CA ASN A 86 -9.33 26.55 -9.37
C ASN A 86 -10.72 26.16 -8.85
N ILE A 87 -11.63 25.73 -9.73
CA ILE A 87 -12.98 25.32 -9.32
C ILE A 87 -12.90 24.07 -8.44
N ASN A 88 -12.05 23.11 -8.80
CA ASN A 88 -11.85 21.89 -8.02
C ASN A 88 -11.29 22.19 -6.63
N SER A 89 -10.30 23.08 -6.53
CA SER A 89 -9.77 23.53 -5.24
C SER A 89 -10.83 24.21 -4.37
N ILE A 90 -11.65 25.10 -4.94
CA ILE A 90 -12.70 25.82 -4.21
C ILE A 90 -13.79 24.85 -3.78
N THR A 91 -14.16 23.92 -4.65
CA THR A 91 -15.17 22.89 -4.36
C THR A 91 -14.73 22.02 -3.20
N LEU A 92 -13.49 21.53 -3.22
CA LEU A 92 -12.97 20.72 -2.12
C LEU A 92 -12.91 21.53 -0.82
N GLN A 93 -12.35 22.75 -0.85
CA GLN A 93 -12.31 23.63 0.32
C GLN A 93 -13.72 23.89 0.91
N THR A 94 -14.71 24.08 0.04
CA THR A 94 -16.11 24.24 0.46
C THR A 94 -16.63 22.96 1.13
N LEU A 95 -16.35 21.78 0.57
CA LEU A 95 -16.75 20.50 1.15
C LEU A 95 -16.07 20.20 2.49
N LEU A 96 -14.80 20.57 2.65
CA LEU A 96 -14.08 20.44 3.92
C LEU A 96 -14.79 21.21 5.04
N VAL A 97 -15.27 22.43 4.75
CA VAL A 97 -15.92 23.29 5.74
C VAL A 97 -17.41 22.98 5.93
N THR A 98 -18.10 22.45 4.91
CA THR A 98 -19.55 22.22 4.97
C THR A 98 -19.92 20.78 5.32
N ARG A 99 -19.34 19.81 4.61
CA ARG A 99 -19.67 18.39 4.76
C ARG A 99 -18.79 17.71 5.79
N TRP A 100 -17.50 18.03 5.78
CA TRP A 100 -16.49 17.37 6.61
C TRP A 100 -15.97 18.26 7.74
N GLN A 101 -16.77 19.21 8.22
CA GLN A 101 -16.37 20.22 9.20
C GLN A 101 -15.83 19.64 10.52
N TYR A 102 -16.38 18.49 10.96
CA TYR A 102 -16.08 17.89 12.25
C TYR A 102 -15.16 16.66 12.14
N GLN A 103 -14.64 16.41 10.94
CA GLN A 103 -13.80 15.28 10.63
C GLN A 103 -12.34 15.71 10.53
N GLU A 104 -11.44 14.83 10.94
CA GLU A 104 -10.01 15.01 10.66
C GLU A 104 -9.72 14.71 9.19
N HIS A 105 -9.02 15.61 8.52
CA HIS A 105 -8.72 15.53 7.09
C HIS A 105 -7.31 14.98 6.90
N ILE A 106 -7.22 13.78 6.34
CA ILE A 106 -5.96 13.10 6.12
C ILE A 106 -5.77 12.90 4.62
N PHE A 107 -4.65 13.36 4.09
CA PHE A 107 -4.27 13.21 2.69
C PHE A 107 -3.17 12.17 2.58
N THR A 108 -3.24 11.33 1.56
CA THR A 108 -2.27 10.24 1.35
C THR A 108 -1.83 10.23 -0.11
N ASP A 109 -0.55 9.94 -0.33
CA ASP A 109 0.00 9.77 -1.68
C ASP A 109 1.17 8.78 -1.68
N GLY A 110 1.34 8.07 -2.79
CA GLY A 110 2.47 7.20 -3.07
C GLY A 110 3.31 7.73 -4.23
N SER A 111 4.63 7.57 -4.16
CA SER A 111 5.53 7.99 -5.22
C SER A 111 6.57 6.93 -5.58
N VAL A 112 6.95 6.90 -6.85
CA VAL A 112 8.04 6.06 -7.36
C VAL A 112 8.96 6.91 -8.23
N ILE A 113 10.23 7.01 -7.83
CA ILE A 113 11.27 7.73 -8.58
C ILE A 113 12.51 6.85 -8.62
N ASN A 114 13.07 6.59 -9.81
CA ASN A 114 14.31 5.82 -9.98
C ASN A 114 14.31 4.42 -9.30
N ASN A 115 13.17 3.72 -9.33
CA ASN A 115 12.91 2.45 -8.63
C ASN A 115 12.90 2.50 -7.09
N GLU A 116 13.05 3.69 -6.51
CA GLU A 116 12.76 3.94 -5.10
C GLU A 116 11.30 4.29 -4.95
N THR A 117 10.67 3.68 -3.96
CA THR A 117 9.23 3.76 -3.73
C THR A 117 9.01 4.30 -2.33
N ALA A 118 8.11 5.27 -2.18
CA ALA A 118 7.82 5.90 -0.91
C ALA A 118 6.35 6.28 -0.83
N PHE A 119 5.90 6.62 0.38
CA PHE A 119 4.56 7.16 0.60
C PHE A 119 4.62 8.31 1.60
N ALA A 120 3.57 9.11 1.61
CA ALA A 120 3.35 10.12 2.61
C ALA A 120 1.89 10.14 3.09
N VAL A 121 1.72 10.60 4.33
CA VAL A 121 0.45 10.86 5.00
C VAL A 121 0.54 12.26 5.59
N TYR A 122 -0.46 13.08 5.35
CA TYR A 122 -0.54 14.44 5.84
C TYR A 122 -1.88 14.69 6.53
N HIS A 123 -1.83 15.06 7.80
CA HIS A 123 -2.98 15.46 8.60
C HIS A 123 -3.14 16.98 8.50
N ASP A 124 -4.17 17.45 7.78
CA ASP A 124 -4.33 18.88 7.49
C ASP A 124 -4.78 19.70 8.70
N ASN A 125 -5.53 19.12 9.64
CA ASN A 125 -6.00 19.84 10.82
C ASN A 125 -4.83 20.20 11.77
N ASP A 126 -3.97 19.21 12.07
CA ASP A 126 -2.82 19.40 12.97
C ASP A 126 -1.52 19.82 12.27
N LYS A 127 -1.50 19.87 10.93
CA LYS A 127 -0.31 20.12 10.10
C LYS A 127 0.82 19.10 10.36
N VAL A 128 0.46 17.86 10.67
CA VAL A 128 1.40 16.76 10.90
C VAL A 128 1.63 16.00 9.60
N SER A 129 2.88 15.71 9.27
CA SER A 129 3.23 14.88 8.12
C SER A 129 4.06 13.67 8.53
N MET A 130 3.85 12.57 7.84
CA MET A 130 4.63 11.34 7.94
C MET A 130 5.03 10.94 6.53
N LYS A 131 6.29 10.56 6.34
CA LYS A 131 6.79 10.11 5.04
C LYS A 131 7.87 9.07 5.23
N PHE A 132 7.76 7.96 4.51
CA PHE A 132 8.68 6.83 4.66
C PHE A 132 8.97 6.18 3.31
N ARG A 133 10.15 5.60 3.22
CA ARG A 133 10.58 4.80 2.07
C ARG A 133 10.15 3.35 2.26
N LEU A 134 9.63 2.75 1.19
CA LEU A 134 9.32 1.33 1.09
C LEU A 134 10.51 0.56 0.50
N PRO A 135 10.54 -0.77 0.61
CA PRO A 135 11.54 -1.58 -0.08
C PRO A 135 11.63 -1.22 -1.56
N SER A 136 12.86 -1.13 -2.06
CA SER A 136 13.14 -0.78 -3.45
C SER A 136 12.38 -1.73 -4.39
N LYS A 137 11.86 -1.22 -5.51
CA LYS A 137 11.01 -1.96 -6.48
C LYS A 137 9.59 -2.30 -6.00
N ALA A 138 9.13 -1.81 -4.85
CA ALA A 138 7.70 -1.81 -4.55
C ALA A 138 6.93 -1.03 -5.63
N SER A 139 5.72 -1.48 -5.98
CA SER A 139 4.95 -0.80 -7.04
C SER A 139 4.31 0.49 -6.53
N ILE A 140 3.99 1.41 -7.44
CA ILE A 140 3.18 2.61 -7.10
C ILE A 140 1.87 2.21 -6.42
N TYR A 141 1.21 1.16 -6.91
CA TYR A 141 -0.01 0.62 -6.31
C TYR A 141 0.20 0.13 -4.87
N THR A 142 1.38 -0.42 -4.57
CA THR A 142 1.76 -0.81 -3.20
C THR A 142 1.97 0.43 -2.32
N ALA A 143 2.62 1.46 -2.83
CA ALA A 143 2.84 2.71 -2.10
C ALA A 143 1.52 3.35 -1.68
N GLU A 144 0.58 3.47 -2.61
CA GLU A 144 -0.77 4.01 -2.36
C GLU A 144 -1.53 3.20 -1.29
N LEU A 145 -1.50 1.86 -1.39
CA LEU A 145 -2.12 0.99 -0.39
C LEU A 145 -1.49 1.17 0.99
N VAL A 146 -0.16 1.24 1.08
CA VAL A 146 0.52 1.43 2.36
C VAL A 146 0.27 2.82 2.92
N ALA A 147 0.15 3.86 2.08
CA ALA A 147 -0.22 5.20 2.50
C ALA A 147 -1.57 5.21 3.23
N ILE A 148 -2.58 4.54 2.66
CA ILE A 148 -3.90 4.36 3.30
C ILE A 148 -3.79 3.52 4.57
N LYS A 149 -3.02 2.41 4.55
CA LYS A 149 -2.81 1.55 5.72
C LYS A 149 -2.26 2.35 6.91
N GLU A 150 -1.20 3.12 6.69
CA GLU A 150 -0.58 3.93 7.73
C GLU A 150 -1.44 5.12 8.14
N ALA A 151 -2.26 5.69 7.24
CA ALA A 151 -3.26 6.67 7.60
C ALA A 151 -4.33 6.09 8.55
N ILE A 152 -4.85 4.89 8.27
CA ILE A 152 -5.80 4.22 9.18
C ILE A 152 -5.15 3.94 10.54
N LYS A 153 -3.90 3.47 10.55
CA LYS A 153 -3.11 3.25 11.78
C LYS A 153 -2.95 4.53 12.59
N TYR A 154 -2.74 5.66 11.92
CA TYR A 154 -2.69 6.98 12.54
C TYR A 154 -4.05 7.35 13.15
N CYS A 155 -5.16 7.17 12.42
CA CYS A 155 -6.51 7.40 12.94
C CYS A 155 -6.82 6.52 14.17
N GLN A 156 -6.39 5.26 14.19
CA GLN A 156 -6.57 4.36 15.33
C GLN A 156 -5.90 4.92 16.60
N LYS A 157 -4.72 5.54 16.47
CA LYS A 157 -3.96 6.15 17.58
C LYS A 157 -4.41 7.56 17.94
N TYR A 158 -5.09 8.26 17.04
CA TYR A 158 -5.50 9.65 17.28
C TYR A 158 -6.69 9.71 18.26
N GLU A 159 -6.51 10.34 19.43
CA GLU A 159 -7.50 10.30 20.51
C GLU A 159 -8.49 11.47 20.52
N LEU A 160 -8.13 12.59 19.87
CA LEU A 160 -8.88 13.85 20.00
C LEU A 160 -10.21 13.86 19.22
N ASN A 161 -10.35 12.98 18.23
CA ASN A 161 -11.57 12.89 17.41
C ASN A 161 -11.87 11.44 17.01
N ARG A 162 -13.13 11.20 16.65
CA ARG A 162 -13.65 9.89 16.24
C ARG A 162 -14.04 9.84 14.77
N TYR A 163 -14.07 10.96 14.07
CA TYR A 163 -14.49 11.01 12.67
C TYR A 163 -13.34 11.43 11.77
N PHE A 164 -13.06 10.64 10.74
CA PHE A 164 -11.92 10.79 9.87
C PHE A 164 -12.34 10.74 8.40
N VAL A 165 -11.64 11.50 7.56
CA VAL A 165 -11.76 11.44 6.11
C VAL A 165 -10.37 11.30 5.51
N ILE A 166 -10.15 10.23 4.76
CA ILE A 166 -8.91 10.01 4.00
C ILE A 166 -9.13 10.39 2.55
N PHE A 167 -8.32 11.32 2.05
CA PHE A 167 -8.27 11.74 0.66
C PHE A 167 -7.09 11.07 -0.06
N THR A 168 -7.37 10.42 -1.18
CA THR A 168 -6.36 9.79 -2.05
C THR A 168 -6.72 10.06 -3.51
N ASP A 169 -5.72 10.22 -4.36
CA ASP A 169 -5.94 10.34 -5.81
C ASP A 169 -5.81 9.00 -6.57
N SER A 170 -5.50 7.92 -5.87
CA SER A 170 -5.39 6.57 -6.44
C SER A 170 -6.75 5.92 -6.67
N LYS A 171 -7.33 6.17 -7.86
CA LYS A 171 -8.60 5.55 -8.28
C LYS A 171 -8.53 4.02 -8.28
N SER A 172 -7.37 3.46 -8.64
CA SER A 172 -7.18 2.01 -8.63
C SER A 172 -7.29 1.41 -7.24
N VAL A 173 -6.78 2.09 -6.21
CA VAL A 173 -6.83 1.60 -4.83
C VAL A 173 -8.23 1.73 -4.25
N THR A 174 -8.90 2.86 -4.47
CA THR A 174 -10.28 3.05 -4.01
C THR A 174 -11.23 2.04 -4.66
N GLN A 175 -11.11 1.80 -5.97
CA GLN A 175 -11.88 0.75 -6.65
C GLN A 175 -11.56 -0.66 -6.13
N ALA A 176 -10.31 -0.94 -5.78
CA ALA A 176 -9.91 -2.25 -5.27
C ALA A 176 -10.47 -2.52 -3.85
N ILE A 177 -10.53 -1.49 -3.00
CA ILE A 177 -11.16 -1.59 -1.67
C ILE A 177 -12.67 -1.73 -1.81
N GLN A 178 -13.30 -0.96 -2.71
CA GLN A 178 -14.75 -0.99 -2.91
C GLN A 178 -15.26 -2.35 -3.43
N ASN A 179 -14.51 -2.98 -4.34
CA ASN A 179 -14.92 -4.21 -5.01
C ASN A 179 -14.31 -5.47 -4.38
N VAL A 180 -13.92 -5.39 -3.10
CA VAL A 180 -13.27 -6.52 -2.45
C VAL A 180 -14.26 -7.67 -2.27
N ASN A 181 -13.85 -8.88 -2.68
CA ASN A 181 -14.69 -10.07 -2.68
C ASN A 181 -13.84 -11.31 -2.36
N PRO A 182 -14.31 -12.24 -1.52
CA PRO A 182 -13.61 -13.48 -1.15
C PRO A 182 -13.22 -14.40 -2.34
N SER A 183 -13.85 -14.25 -3.50
CA SER A 183 -13.56 -14.98 -4.74
C SER A 183 -12.47 -14.34 -5.62
N THR A 184 -12.06 -13.11 -5.32
CA THR A 184 -11.05 -12.38 -6.10
C THR A 184 -9.64 -12.64 -5.55
N LYS A 185 -8.61 -12.52 -6.41
CA LYS A 185 -7.21 -12.49 -5.95
C LYS A 185 -6.94 -11.16 -5.26
N THR A 186 -7.46 -11.01 -4.05
CA THR A 186 -7.28 -9.82 -3.22
C THR A 186 -5.85 -9.73 -2.73
N SER A 187 -5.27 -8.53 -2.80
CA SER A 187 -3.95 -8.26 -2.21
C SER A 187 -4.02 -8.39 -0.69
N HIS A 188 -3.00 -8.98 -0.06
CA HIS A 188 -2.90 -9.04 1.40
C HIS A 188 -3.01 -7.67 2.07
N LEU A 189 -2.51 -6.62 1.42
CA LEU A 189 -2.64 -5.24 1.92
C LEU A 189 -4.09 -4.75 1.95
N ILE A 190 -4.93 -5.14 0.99
CA ILE A 190 -6.36 -4.77 1.01
C ILE A 190 -7.06 -5.49 2.17
N THR A 191 -6.72 -6.77 2.37
CA THR A 191 -7.19 -7.55 3.52
C THR A 191 -6.81 -6.88 4.84
N GLU A 192 -5.55 -6.46 4.99
CA GLU A 192 -5.08 -5.72 6.17
C GLU A 192 -5.84 -4.40 6.38
N ILE A 193 -6.05 -3.62 5.31
CA ILE A 193 -6.81 -2.37 5.36
C ILE A 193 -8.24 -2.60 5.87
N ILE A 194 -8.91 -3.65 5.40
CA ILE A 194 -10.28 -3.99 5.84
C ILE A 194 -10.29 -4.40 7.32
N ASN A 195 -9.33 -5.22 7.75
CA ASN A 195 -9.20 -5.60 9.16
C ASN A 195 -8.97 -4.37 10.05
N MET A 196 -8.03 -3.50 9.67
CA MET A 196 -7.73 -2.27 10.41
C MET A 196 -8.91 -1.30 10.44
N TYR A 197 -9.70 -1.24 9.36
CA TYR A 197 -10.94 -0.47 9.35
C TYR A 197 -11.98 -1.04 10.33
N ASN A 198 -12.14 -2.36 10.40
CA ASN A 198 -13.04 -3.00 11.35
C ASN A 198 -12.59 -2.81 12.81
N GLU A 199 -11.29 -2.88 13.07
CA GLU A 199 -10.70 -2.52 14.36
C GLU A 199 -10.94 -1.04 14.69
N LEU A 200 -10.81 -0.14 13.72
CA LEU A 200 -11.10 1.27 13.91
C LEU A 200 -12.58 1.49 14.28
N ARG A 201 -13.51 0.72 13.67
CA ARG A 201 -14.92 0.75 14.05
C ARG A 201 -15.17 0.20 15.45
N SER A 202 -14.46 -0.84 15.88
CA SER A 202 -14.62 -1.38 17.24
C SER A 202 -14.17 -0.38 18.32
N LEU A 203 -13.28 0.55 17.95
CA LEU A 203 -12.91 1.72 18.77
C LEU A 203 -13.93 2.88 18.73
N ASN A 204 -15.12 2.67 18.15
CA ASN A 204 -16.14 3.70 17.93
C ASN A 204 -15.66 4.89 17.09
N LYS A 205 -14.75 4.64 16.14
CA LYS A 205 -14.28 5.62 15.18
C LYS A 205 -14.90 5.35 13.81
N ASN A 206 -15.13 6.41 13.04
CA ASN A 206 -15.71 6.37 11.72
C ASN A 206 -14.73 6.92 10.70
N LEU A 207 -14.66 6.26 9.55
CA LEU A 207 -13.75 6.64 8.47
C LEU A 207 -14.50 6.62 7.12
N GLU A 208 -14.37 7.71 6.37
CA GLU A 208 -14.75 7.81 4.96
C GLU A 208 -13.48 7.94 4.11
N ILE A 209 -13.42 7.25 2.98
CA ILE A 209 -12.36 7.41 1.98
C ILE A 209 -12.94 8.19 0.81
N VAL A 210 -12.26 9.26 0.41
CA VAL A 210 -12.69 10.14 -0.68
C VAL A 210 -11.64 10.09 -1.77
N TRP A 211 -12.06 9.66 -2.96
CA TRP A 211 -11.22 9.77 -4.13
C TRP A 211 -11.25 11.22 -4.65
N ILE A 212 -10.06 11.78 -4.85
CA ILE A 212 -9.87 13.09 -5.47
C ILE A 212 -9.07 12.97 -6.76
N LYS A 213 -9.22 13.91 -7.70
CA LYS A 213 -8.45 13.89 -8.94
C LYS A 213 -7.04 14.41 -8.65
N GLY A 214 -6.04 13.63 -9.02
CA GLY A 214 -4.64 14.04 -8.99
C GLY A 214 -4.40 15.23 -9.91
N HIS A 215 -3.44 16.09 -9.55
CA HIS A 215 -3.10 17.32 -10.28
C HIS A 215 -4.28 18.28 -10.50
N ALA A 216 -5.31 18.27 -9.65
CA ALA A 216 -6.46 19.17 -9.77
C ALA A 216 -6.28 20.53 -9.07
N GLY A 217 -5.04 20.95 -8.79
CA GLY A 217 -4.73 22.19 -8.07
C GLY A 217 -5.08 22.19 -6.58
N ILE A 218 -5.38 21.03 -5.98
CA ILE A 218 -5.70 20.92 -4.56
C ILE A 218 -4.42 21.05 -3.73
N THR A 219 -4.30 22.13 -2.95
CA THR A 219 -3.10 22.45 -2.16
C THR A 219 -2.64 21.30 -1.26
N GLN A 220 -3.55 20.65 -0.55
CA GLN A 220 -3.26 19.53 0.34
C GLN A 220 -2.74 18.31 -0.44
N ASN A 221 -3.33 18.02 -1.61
CA ASN A 221 -2.88 16.91 -2.46
C ASN A 221 -1.48 17.17 -3.02
N VAL A 222 -1.24 18.39 -3.51
CA VAL A 222 0.08 18.83 -3.99
C VAL A 222 1.12 18.75 -2.88
N HIS A 223 0.74 19.09 -1.64
CA HIS A 223 1.62 18.99 -0.49
C HIS A 223 2.02 17.54 -0.18
N VAL A 224 1.06 16.62 -0.09
CA VAL A 224 1.38 15.21 0.20
C VAL A 224 2.13 14.54 -0.95
N ASP A 225 1.84 14.87 -2.21
CA ASP A 225 2.60 14.40 -3.39
C ASP A 225 4.07 14.84 -3.32
N LYS A 226 4.30 16.10 -2.93
CA LYS A 226 5.67 16.58 -2.70
C LYS A 226 6.37 15.80 -1.58
N LEU A 227 5.68 15.53 -0.48
CA LEU A 227 6.26 14.76 0.63
C LEU A 227 6.60 13.33 0.22
N ALA A 228 5.73 12.66 -0.54
CA ALA A 228 5.99 11.31 -1.04
C ALA A 228 7.19 11.29 -1.99
N LYS A 229 7.30 12.27 -2.90
CA LYS A 229 8.46 12.43 -3.78
C LYS A 229 9.75 12.67 -3.00
N GLU A 230 9.74 13.55 -2.00
CA GLU A 230 10.90 13.79 -1.14
C GLU A 230 11.33 12.51 -0.41
N ALA A 231 10.37 11.69 0.07
CA ALA A 231 10.68 10.45 0.76
C ALA A 231 11.36 9.39 -0.12
N THR A 232 11.17 9.43 -1.45
CA THR A 232 11.94 8.55 -2.35
C THR A 232 13.45 8.86 -2.32
N LEU A 233 13.83 10.11 -2.02
CA LEU A 233 15.22 10.57 -2.04
C LEU A 233 15.87 10.52 -0.66
N ILE A 234 15.15 10.97 0.36
CA ILE A 234 15.68 11.21 1.72
C ILE A 234 14.82 10.59 2.83
N GLY A 235 13.83 9.75 2.49
CA GLY A 235 12.94 9.14 3.47
C GLY A 235 13.60 8.03 4.27
N ASP A 236 13.31 7.98 5.56
CA ASP A 236 13.68 6.85 6.40
C ASP A 236 12.94 5.58 5.94
N PRO A 237 13.57 4.40 6.02
CA PRO A 237 12.86 3.14 5.80
C PRO A 237 11.69 3.04 6.78
N ILE A 238 10.54 2.60 6.29
CA ILE A 238 9.38 2.32 7.15
C ILE A 238 9.81 1.38 8.30
N PRO A 239 9.39 1.63 9.55
CA PRO A 239 9.86 0.86 10.71
C PRO A 239 9.64 -0.66 10.63
N GLU A 240 8.66 -1.10 9.85
CA GLU A 240 8.33 -2.52 9.64
C GLU A 240 9.39 -3.28 8.82
N PHE A 241 10.27 -2.56 8.12
CA PHE A 241 11.32 -3.11 7.25
C PHE A 241 12.73 -2.62 7.64
N LYS A 242 12.93 -2.25 8.91
CA LYS A 242 14.26 -1.92 9.48
C LYS A 242 15.03 -3.16 9.92
#